data_AF-A0A822DB33-F1
#
_entry.id   AF-A0A822DB33-F1
#
_cell.length_a   1.000
_cell.length_b   1.000
_cell.length_c   1.000
_cell.angle_alpha   90.00
_cell.angle_beta   90.00
_cell.angle_gamma   90.00
#
_symmetry.space_group_name_H-M   'P 1'
#
loop_
_entity.id
_entity.type
_entity.pdbx_description
1 polymer ?
#
loop_
_entity_poly.entity_id
_entity_poly.type
_entity_poly.pdbx_seq_one_letter_code
_entity_poly.pdbx_strand_id
1 'polypeptide(L)'
;HIKIAYRIIIFAIFIAIIEQSPCLFLYEHIKISTTNIIICTITNEFFIQFNTYFNYLIIGNILPYLITFSFGLMAYRNIKEINYRTVPLVRRELDKQLTTMVLIQVIYTFFSILPSMIIYLILAYGNIQDLVLIAQLRLIYAIMTCLYYSYFASPFYIYVCASERFRRQLIHVISKIHLKRFQARIATVNQVIPHI
;
A
#
# COMPACT_ATOMS: atom_id res chain seq x y z
N HIS A 1 -2.41 14.30 -21.75
CA HIS A 1 -2.07 13.97 -20.35
C HIS A 1 -2.16 12.48 -20.02
N ILE A 2 -3.29 11.79 -20.22
CA ILE A 2 -3.45 10.35 -19.87
C ILE A 2 -2.41 9.43 -20.54
N LYS A 3 -2.11 9.62 -21.84
CA LYS A 3 -1.10 8.82 -22.56
C LYS A 3 0.31 8.93 -21.95
N ILE A 4 0.65 10.10 -21.40
CA ILE A 4 1.97 10.34 -20.77
C ILE A 4 2.01 9.63 -19.42
N ALA A 5 0.97 9.79 -18.59
CA ALA A 5 0.87 9.09 -17.31
C ALA A 5 0.98 7.57 -17.49
N TYR A 6 0.32 7.02 -18.50
CA TYR A 6 0.41 5.60 -18.82
C TYR A 6 1.84 5.14 -19.16
N ARG A 7 2.56 5.91 -20.00
CA ARG A 7 3.97 5.61 -20.33
C ARG A 7 4.88 5.68 -19.10
N ILE A 8 4.68 6.67 -18.23
CA ILE A 8 5.44 6.81 -16.98
C ILE A 8 5.19 5.61 -16.07
N ILE A 9 3.93 5.17 -15.92
CA ILE A 9 3.58 4.01 -15.08
C ILE A 9 4.23 2.73 -15.62
N ILE A 10 4.14 2.48 -16.92
CA ILE A 10 4.78 1.31 -17.54
C ILE A 10 6.29 1.33 -17.28
N PHE A 11 6.92 2.47 -17.52
CA PHE A 11 8.36 2.63 -17.31
C PHE A 11 8.74 2.40 -15.83
N ALA A 12 7.97 2.93 -14.90
CA ALA A 12 8.17 2.70 -13.46
C ALA A 12 8.01 1.22 -13.09
N ILE A 13 7.04 0.51 -13.68
CA ILE A 13 6.87 -0.94 -13.47
C ILE A 13 8.09 -1.71 -13.97
N PHE A 14 8.62 -1.38 -15.14
CA PHE A 14 9.83 -2.02 -15.66
C PHE A 14 11.04 -1.78 -14.75
N ILE A 15 11.24 -0.55 -14.29
CA ILE A 15 12.30 -0.23 -13.34
C ILE A 15 12.12 -1.04 -12.05
N ALA A 16 10.91 -1.11 -11.50
CA ALA A 16 10.64 -1.86 -10.28
C ALA A 16 10.93 -3.36 -10.45
N ILE A 17 10.58 -3.97 -11.59
CA ILE A 17 10.87 -5.37 -11.86
C ILE A 17 12.39 -5.61 -11.96
N ILE A 18 13.10 -4.75 -12.68
CA ILE A 18 14.55 -4.87 -12.83
C ILE A 18 15.25 -4.70 -11.48
N GLU A 19 14.84 -3.71 -10.70
CA GLU A 19 15.41 -3.39 -9.39
C GLU A 19 15.18 -4.50 -8.37
N GLN A 20 14.02 -5.18 -8.41
CA GLN A 20 13.69 -6.30 -7.53
C GLN A 20 14.22 -7.66 -8.02
N SER A 21 14.70 -7.76 -9.27
CA SER A 21 15.20 -9.02 -9.84
C SER A 21 16.33 -9.69 -9.04
N PRO A 22 17.29 -8.97 -8.40
CA PRO A 22 18.34 -9.61 -7.60
C PRO A 22 17.79 -10.35 -6.38
N CYS A 23 16.64 -9.93 -5.84
CA CYS A 23 15.99 -10.60 -4.71
C CYS A 23 15.62 -12.06 -5.04
N LEU A 24 15.38 -12.40 -6.32
CA LEU A 24 15.05 -13.77 -6.72
C LEU A 24 16.25 -14.73 -6.65
N PHE A 25 17.47 -14.20 -6.80
CA PHE A 25 18.69 -15.02 -6.90
C PHE A 25 19.54 -14.98 -5.63
N LEU A 26 19.46 -13.90 -4.85
CA LEU A 26 20.33 -13.66 -3.68
C LEU A 26 19.68 -13.99 -2.33
N TYR A 27 18.39 -14.33 -2.33
CA TYR A 27 17.73 -14.86 -1.14
C TYR A 27 17.90 -16.38 -1.06
N GLU A 28 18.42 -16.84 0.06
CA GLU A 28 18.70 -18.25 0.30
C GLU A 28 17.95 -18.76 1.53
N HIS A 29 17.57 -20.04 1.50
CA HIS A 29 17.01 -20.73 2.64
C HIS A 29 18.13 -21.24 3.55
N ILE A 30 18.29 -20.62 4.71
CA ILE A 30 19.29 -21.02 5.71
C ILE A 30 18.58 -21.73 6.86
N LYS A 31 19.11 -22.90 7.23
CA LYS A 31 18.65 -23.63 8.41
C LYS A 31 19.43 -23.16 9.64
N ILE A 32 18.72 -22.65 10.64
CA ILE A 32 19.32 -22.26 11.91
C ILE A 32 19.62 -23.52 12.74
N SER A 33 20.89 -23.81 12.98
CA SER A 33 21.33 -25.03 13.65
C SER A 33 20.76 -25.22 15.07
N THR A 34 20.46 -24.14 15.78
CA THR A 34 19.98 -24.19 17.16
C THR A 34 18.49 -24.48 17.29
N THR A 35 17.67 -24.07 16.32
CA THR A 35 16.20 -24.16 16.38
C THR A 35 15.61 -25.08 15.33
N ASN A 36 16.41 -25.57 14.38
CA ASN A 36 15.97 -26.29 13.17
C ASN A 36 14.95 -25.51 12.31
N ILE A 37 14.81 -24.19 12.51
CA ILE A 37 13.92 -23.34 11.71
C ILE A 37 14.64 -22.94 10.42
N ILE A 38 13.92 -23.00 9.30
CA ILE A 38 14.39 -22.52 8.01
C ILE A 38 13.95 -21.06 7.86
N ILE A 39 14.90 -20.16 7.66
CA ILE A 39 14.64 -18.75 7.38
C ILE A 39 15.08 -18.41 5.95
N CYS A 40 14.41 -17.44 5.35
CA CYS A 40 14.80 -16.87 4.05
C CYS A 40 15.53 -15.56 4.32
N THR A 41 16.81 -15.49 3.99
CA THR A 41 17.62 -14.30 4.23
C THR A 41 18.64 -14.11 3.11
N ILE A 42 19.14 -12.88 3.01
CA ILE A 42 20.23 -12.54 2.10
C ILE A 42 21.55 -12.96 2.76
N THR A 43 22.43 -13.62 2.01
CA THR A 43 23.79 -14.01 2.45
C THR A 43 24.87 -13.05 1.95
N ASN A 44 24.65 -12.41 0.81
CA ASN A 44 25.63 -11.49 0.22
C ASN A 44 25.66 -10.13 0.92
N GLU A 45 26.78 -9.79 1.57
CA GLU A 45 26.95 -8.55 2.33
C GLU A 45 26.72 -7.27 1.51
N PHE A 46 27.22 -7.22 0.27
CA PHE A 46 27.00 -6.06 -0.61
C PHE A 46 25.52 -5.88 -0.92
N PHE A 47 24.79 -6.98 -1.15
CA PHE A 47 23.36 -6.91 -1.40
C PHE A 47 22.56 -6.56 -0.14
N ILE A 48 23.01 -7.00 1.05
CA ILE A 48 22.42 -6.57 2.32
C ILE A 48 22.51 -5.05 2.45
N GLN A 49 23.69 -4.47 2.19
CA GLN A 49 23.88 -3.02 2.25
C GLN A 49 23.02 -2.31 1.20
N PHE A 50 23.05 -2.75 -0.06
CA PHE A 50 22.21 -2.18 -1.11
C PHE A 50 20.72 -2.23 -0.74
N ASN A 51 20.22 -3.37 -0.29
CA ASN A 51 18.82 -3.56 0.07
C ASN A 51 18.43 -2.71 1.28
N THR A 52 19.31 -2.60 2.28
CA THR A 52 19.05 -1.82 3.51
C THR A 52 19.07 -0.32 3.22
N TYR A 53 20.13 0.18 2.56
CA TYR A 53 20.34 1.62 2.39
C TYR A 53 19.60 2.21 1.20
N PHE A 54 19.59 1.50 0.07
CA PHE A 54 19.06 2.05 -1.17
C PHE A 54 17.62 1.59 -1.39
N ASN A 55 17.37 0.28 -1.42
CA ASN A 55 16.05 -0.25 -1.70
C ASN A 55 15.06 0.13 -0.59
N TYR A 56 15.31 -0.28 0.65
CA TYR A 56 14.40 -0.06 1.75
C TYR A 56 14.28 1.43 2.09
N LEU A 57 15.38 2.12 2.43
CA LEU A 57 15.28 3.51 2.90
C LEU A 57 14.93 4.50 1.79
N ILE A 58 15.59 4.45 0.64
CA ILE A 58 15.40 5.47 -0.41
C ILE A 58 14.16 5.14 -1.24
N ILE A 59 14.12 3.96 -1.87
CA ILE A 59 13.03 3.59 -2.79
C ILE A 59 11.74 3.26 -2.01
N GLY A 60 11.83 2.50 -0.92
CA GLY A 60 10.67 2.02 -0.17
C GLY A 60 10.04 3.05 0.77
N ASN A 61 10.82 4.05 1.23
CA ASN A 61 10.36 5.01 2.24
C ASN A 61 10.47 6.47 1.76
N ILE A 62 11.69 7.00 1.58
CA ILE A 62 11.91 8.44 1.34
C ILE A 62 11.25 8.92 0.04
N LEU A 63 11.41 8.19 -1.06
CA LEU A 63 10.89 8.58 -2.36
C LEU A 63 9.34 8.61 -2.40
N PRO A 64 8.62 7.56 -1.94
CA PRO A 64 7.16 7.59 -1.79
C PRO A 64 6.69 8.75 -0.92
N TYR A 65 7.43 9.07 0.14
CA TYR A 65 7.13 10.20 1.00
C TYR A 65 7.21 11.53 0.28
N LEU A 66 8.32 11.79 -0.42
CA LEU A 66 8.51 13.04 -1.17
C LEU A 66 7.45 13.20 -2.26
N ILE A 67 7.12 12.12 -2.96
CA ILE A 67 6.07 12.12 -3.99
C ILE A 67 4.71 12.43 -3.36
N THR A 68 4.34 11.69 -2.32
CA THR A 68 3.04 11.84 -1.64
C THR A 68 2.91 13.23 -1.02
N PHE A 69 3.96 13.73 -0.37
CA PHE A 69 4.00 15.08 0.20
C PHE A 69 3.85 16.16 -0.89
N SER A 70 4.54 16.03 -2.02
CA SER A 70 4.42 16.95 -3.15
C SER A 70 3.00 16.99 -3.70
N PHE A 71 2.38 15.82 -3.90
CA PHE A 71 0.97 15.73 -4.31
C PHE A 71 0.01 16.30 -3.26
N GLY A 72 0.28 16.08 -1.97
CA GLY A 72 -0.48 16.69 -0.88
C GLY A 72 -0.41 18.21 -0.89
N LEU A 73 0.77 18.78 -1.12
CA LEU A 73 0.96 20.23 -1.22
C LEU A 73 0.23 20.82 -2.44
N MET A 74 0.32 20.14 -3.59
CA MET A 74 -0.43 20.54 -4.79
C MET A 74 -1.94 20.47 -4.57
N ALA A 75 -2.43 19.40 -3.93
CA ALA A 75 -3.85 19.24 -3.59
C ALA A 75 -4.32 20.35 -2.63
N TYR A 76 -3.53 20.69 -1.62
CA TYR A 76 -3.83 21.77 -0.68
C TYR A 76 -3.94 23.13 -1.38
N ARG A 77 -2.98 23.45 -2.28
CA ARG A 77 -3.02 24.68 -3.08
C ARG A 77 -4.26 24.72 -3.97
N ASN A 78 -4.59 23.61 -4.63
CA ASN A 78 -5.78 23.51 -5.48
C ASN A 78 -7.09 23.77 -4.70
N ILE A 79 -7.23 23.24 -3.47
CA ILE A 79 -8.40 23.53 -2.63
C ILE A 79 -8.51 25.03 -2.33
N LYS A 80 -7.39 25.68 -1.99
CA LYS A 80 -7.38 27.10 -1.66
C LYS A 80 -7.80 27.96 -2.86
N GLU A 81 -7.35 27.61 -4.06
CA GLU A 81 -7.68 28.36 -5.29
C GLU A 81 -9.12 28.14 -5.78
N ILE A 82 -9.68 26.94 -5.60
CA ILE A 82 -11.06 26.62 -6.03
C ILE A 82 -12.10 27.53 -5.37
N ASN A 83 -11.85 28.00 -4.15
CA ASN A 83 -12.77 28.90 -3.45
C ASN A 83 -12.93 30.27 -4.14
N TYR A 84 -11.98 30.69 -4.97
CA TYR A 84 -11.99 31.99 -5.63
C TYR A 84 -12.51 31.96 -7.07
N ARG A 85 -12.66 30.79 -7.70
CA ARG A 85 -13.13 30.66 -9.09
C ARG A 85 -14.62 30.32 -9.16
N THR A 86 -15.33 30.92 -10.12
CA THR A 86 -16.72 30.60 -10.48
C THR A 86 -16.82 29.28 -11.25
N VAL A 87 -16.42 28.18 -10.62
CA VAL A 87 -16.55 26.82 -11.17
C VAL A 87 -17.96 26.30 -10.90
N PRO A 88 -18.63 25.64 -11.86
CA PRO A 88 -19.95 25.04 -11.63
C PRO A 88 -19.93 24.07 -10.44
N LEU A 89 -20.99 24.14 -9.61
CA LEU A 89 -21.09 23.45 -8.32
C LEU A 89 -20.77 21.95 -8.39
N VAL A 90 -21.21 21.27 -9.45
CA VAL A 90 -21.01 19.81 -9.61
C VAL A 90 -19.53 19.46 -9.78
N ARG A 91 -18.76 20.26 -10.54
CA ARG A 91 -17.33 20.02 -10.75
C ARG A 91 -16.52 20.33 -9.51
N ARG A 92 -16.93 21.36 -8.76
CA ARG A 92 -16.31 21.76 -7.49
C ARG A 92 -16.37 20.65 -6.45
N GLU A 93 -17.51 19.95 -6.32
CA GLU A 93 -17.66 18.88 -5.33
C GLU A 93 -16.76 17.67 -5.67
N LEU A 94 -16.66 17.32 -6.95
CA LEU A 94 -15.78 16.23 -7.41
C LEU A 94 -14.29 16.54 -7.12
N ASP A 95 -13.85 17.77 -7.42
CA ASP A 95 -12.46 18.19 -7.18
C ASP A 95 -12.15 18.29 -5.67
N LYS A 96 -13.10 18.79 -4.86
CA LYS A 96 -12.99 18.82 -3.38
C LYS A 96 -12.89 17.42 -2.79
N GLN A 97 -13.70 16.50 -3.31
CA GLN A 97 -13.70 15.11 -2.90
C GLN A 97 -12.36 14.42 -3.22
N LEU A 98 -11.86 14.58 -4.45
CA LEU A 98 -10.58 14.01 -4.86
C LEU A 98 -9.41 14.55 -4.02
N THR A 99 -9.39 15.87 -3.77
CA THR A 99 -8.33 16.50 -2.98
C THR A 99 -8.40 16.10 -1.50
N THR A 100 -9.59 15.93 -0.94
CA THR A 100 -9.78 15.41 0.42
C THR A 100 -9.28 13.96 0.54
N MET A 101 -9.51 13.11 -0.46
CA MET A 101 -8.95 11.74 -0.49
C MET A 101 -7.42 11.75 -0.48
N VAL A 102 -6.80 12.59 -1.32
CA VAL A 102 -5.33 12.70 -1.36
C VAL A 102 -4.79 13.17 -0.02
N LEU A 103 -5.43 14.15 0.63
CA LEU A 103 -4.99 14.65 1.93
C LEU A 103 -5.07 13.56 3.02
N ILE A 104 -6.17 12.81 3.08
CA ILE A 104 -6.30 11.68 4.02
C ILE A 104 -5.22 10.62 3.74
N GLN A 105 -4.97 10.31 2.47
CA GLN A 105 -3.91 9.36 2.10
C GLN A 105 -2.54 9.85 2.57
N VAL A 106 -2.20 11.14 2.39
CA VAL A 106 -0.93 11.72 2.84
C VAL A 106 -0.76 11.59 4.36
N ILE A 107 -1.79 11.94 5.12
CA ILE A 107 -1.77 11.85 6.58
C ILE A 107 -1.57 10.38 7.02
N TYR A 108 -2.35 9.46 6.44
CA TYR A 108 -2.24 8.04 6.77
C TYR A 108 -0.87 7.44 6.40
N THR A 109 -0.33 7.84 5.24
CA THR A 109 1.02 7.46 4.79
C THR A 109 2.06 7.90 5.82
N PHE A 110 1.95 9.12 6.34
CA PHE A 110 2.83 9.65 7.39
C PHE A 110 2.82 8.79 8.65
N PHE A 111 1.64 8.45 9.17
CA PHE A 111 1.54 7.63 10.38
C PHE A 111 1.93 6.16 10.17
N SER A 112 1.83 5.63 8.94
CA SER A 112 2.09 4.21 8.70
C SER A 112 3.57 3.92 8.36
N ILE A 113 4.22 4.78 7.57
CA ILE A 113 5.57 4.51 7.05
C ILE A 113 6.66 5.10 7.97
N LEU A 114 6.43 6.23 8.64
CA LEU A 114 7.48 6.92 9.42
C LEU A 114 7.87 6.11 10.67
N PRO A 115 6.92 5.59 11.48
CA PRO A 115 7.28 4.79 12.65
C PRO A 115 7.99 3.49 12.28
N SER A 116 7.59 2.84 11.18
CA SER A 116 8.24 1.62 10.70
C SER A 116 9.67 1.88 10.21
N MET A 117 9.90 3.00 9.52
CA MET A 117 11.24 3.43 9.13
C MET A 117 12.14 3.70 10.34
N ILE A 118 11.64 4.43 11.35
CA ILE A 118 12.43 4.77 12.56
C ILE A 118 12.83 3.50 13.32
N ILE A 119 11.87 2.61 13.58
CA ILE A 119 12.14 1.36 14.31
C ILE A 119 13.09 0.46 13.53
N TYR A 120 12.95 0.40 12.21
CA TYR A 120 13.88 -0.34 11.36
C TYR A 120 15.31 0.19 11.48
N LEU A 121 15.50 1.52 11.43
CA LEU A 121 16.82 2.13 11.60
C LEU A 121 17.41 1.86 12.99
N ILE A 122 16.60 1.92 14.05
CA ILE A 122 17.03 1.58 15.41
C ILE A 122 17.47 0.12 15.49
N LEU A 123 16.74 -0.81 14.86
CA LEU A 123 17.13 -2.23 14.85
C LEU A 123 18.36 -2.51 13.99
N ALA A 124 18.53 -1.79 12.89
CA ALA A 124 19.66 -1.98 11.97
C ALA A 124 20.98 -1.43 12.51
N TYR A 125 20.94 -0.31 13.26
CA TYR A 125 22.15 0.39 13.72
C TYR A 125 22.27 0.55 15.23
N GLY A 126 21.22 0.25 15.99
CA GLY A 126 21.27 0.29 17.43
C GLY A 126 22.21 -0.78 17.94
N ASN A 127 23.35 -0.37 18.51
CA ASN A 127 24.24 -1.26 19.26
C ASN A 127 23.60 -1.61 20.62
N ILE A 128 22.50 -2.36 20.55
CA ILE A 128 21.68 -2.73 21.71
C ILE A 128 22.19 -4.07 22.21
N GLN A 129 22.67 -4.09 23.45
CA GLN A 129 23.18 -5.31 24.08
C GLN A 129 22.13 -6.01 24.97
N ASP A 130 21.11 -5.28 25.41
CA ASP A 130 20.05 -5.82 26.27
C ASP A 130 19.06 -6.67 25.46
N LEU A 131 19.02 -7.96 25.80
CA LEU A 131 18.14 -8.95 25.17
C LEU A 131 16.65 -8.63 25.36
N VAL A 132 16.25 -8.06 26.50
CA VAL A 132 14.85 -7.71 26.78
C VAL A 132 14.42 -6.56 25.88
N LEU A 133 15.27 -5.54 25.76
CA LEU A 133 15.03 -4.39 24.88
C LEU A 133 14.96 -4.82 23.41
N ILE A 134 15.83 -5.73 22.96
CA ILE A 134 15.77 -6.29 21.60
C ILE A 134 14.43 -6.99 21.36
N ALA A 135 13.96 -7.81 22.31
CA ALA A 135 12.69 -8.50 22.19
C ALA A 135 11.50 -7.52 22.08
N GLN A 136 11.50 -6.46 22.89
CA GLN A 136 10.49 -5.39 22.83
C GLN A 136 10.52 -4.65 21.49
N LEU A 137 11.71 -4.28 21.00
CA LEU A 137 11.85 -3.60 19.71
C LEU A 137 11.42 -4.47 18.54
N ARG A 138 11.66 -5.79 18.59
CA ARG A 138 11.16 -6.73 17.57
C ARG A 138 9.65 -6.83 17.58
N LEU A 139 9.01 -6.82 18.76
CA LEU A 139 7.55 -6.77 18.86
C LEU A 139 7.00 -5.47 18.27
N ILE A 140 7.60 -4.32 18.61
CA ILE A 140 7.23 -3.02 18.05
C ILE A 140 7.41 -3.03 16.53
N TYR A 141 8.53 -3.55 16.03
CA TYR A 141 8.79 -3.67 14.60
C TYR A 141 7.74 -4.52 13.88
N ALA A 142 7.31 -5.65 14.47
CA ALA A 142 6.25 -6.47 13.92
C ALA A 142 4.92 -5.70 13.82
N ILE A 143 4.54 -4.97 14.88
CA ILE A 143 3.33 -4.13 14.88
C ILE A 143 3.42 -3.04 13.81
N MET A 144 4.56 -2.34 13.73
CA MET A 144 4.78 -1.28 12.74
C MET A 144 4.84 -1.83 11.32
N THR A 145 5.33 -3.05 11.13
CA THR A 145 5.32 -3.74 9.83
C THR A 145 3.89 -4.08 9.42
N CYS A 146 3.03 -4.53 10.33
CA CYS A 146 1.60 -4.73 10.04
C CYS A 146 0.93 -3.40 9.62
N LEU A 147 1.24 -2.31 10.32
CA LEU A 147 0.73 -0.98 9.97
C LEU A 147 1.25 -0.53 8.60
N TYR A 148 2.53 -0.74 8.31
CA TYR A 148 3.13 -0.49 7.01
C TYR A 148 2.44 -1.29 5.90
N TYR A 149 2.15 -2.58 6.08
CA TYR A 149 1.45 -3.35 5.06
C TYR A 149 -0.02 -2.92 4.89
N SER A 150 -0.66 -2.43 5.96
CA SER A 150 -2.02 -1.90 5.86
C SER A 150 -2.14 -0.65 4.97
N TYR A 151 -1.03 0.08 4.77
CA TYR A 151 -0.94 1.19 3.80
C TYR A 151 -1.24 0.78 2.36
N PHE A 152 -0.88 -0.42 1.92
CA PHE A 152 -1.24 -0.86 0.56
C PHE A 152 -2.75 -1.04 0.38
N ALA A 153 -3.49 -1.29 1.47
CA ALA A 153 -4.95 -1.39 1.44
C ALA A 153 -5.66 -0.04 1.69
N SER A 154 -4.94 0.98 2.19
CA SER A 154 -5.53 2.26 2.57
C SER A 154 -6.29 2.98 1.45
N PRO A 155 -5.82 2.99 0.17
CA PRO A 155 -6.55 3.68 -0.88
C PRO A 155 -7.96 3.12 -1.04
N PHE A 156 -8.12 1.79 -1.01
CA PHE A 156 -9.43 1.15 -1.12
C PHE A 156 -10.38 1.64 -0.02
N TYR A 157 -9.95 1.60 1.24
CA TYR A 157 -10.77 2.05 2.36
C TYR A 157 -11.09 3.54 2.30
N ILE A 158 -10.13 4.38 1.90
CA ILE A 158 -10.35 5.81 1.69
C ILE A 158 -11.38 6.03 0.59
N TYR A 159 -11.30 5.32 -0.54
CA TYR A 159 -12.29 5.41 -1.61
C TYR A 159 -13.69 4.98 -1.13
N VAL A 160 -13.81 3.92 -0.33
CA VAL A 160 -15.08 3.47 0.23
C VAL A 160 -15.68 4.53 1.17
N CYS A 161 -14.87 5.14 2.03
CA CYS A 161 -15.33 6.11 3.03
C CYS A 161 -15.61 7.49 2.42
N ALA A 162 -14.71 7.99 1.59
CA ALA A 162 -14.77 9.35 1.04
C ALA A 162 -15.55 9.44 -0.28
N SER A 163 -15.85 8.32 -0.97
CA SER A 163 -16.61 8.33 -2.22
C SER A 163 -17.98 7.69 -2.17
N GLU A 164 -19.01 8.54 -2.11
CA GLU A 164 -20.39 8.12 -2.30
C GLU A 164 -20.60 7.42 -3.64
N ARG A 165 -20.01 7.96 -4.72
CA ARG A 165 -20.13 7.39 -6.05
C ARG A 165 -19.52 6.00 -6.11
N PHE A 166 -18.30 5.85 -5.58
CA PHE A 166 -17.63 4.54 -5.52
C PHE A 166 -18.43 3.57 -4.67
N ARG A 167 -18.92 4.00 -3.49
CA ARG A 167 -19.75 3.19 -2.60
C ARG A 167 -21.03 2.69 -3.27
N ARG A 168 -21.75 3.56 -3.99
CA ARG A 168 -22.96 3.15 -4.75
C ARG A 168 -22.63 2.15 -5.86
N GLN A 169 -21.54 2.37 -6.59
CA GLN A 169 -21.08 1.44 -7.64
C GLN A 169 -20.66 0.09 -7.05
N LEU A 170 -19.93 0.10 -5.93
CA LEU A 170 -19.50 -1.09 -5.21
C LEU A 170 -20.71 -1.90 -4.74
N ILE A 171 -21.68 -1.26 -4.10
CA ILE A 171 -22.94 -1.89 -3.67
C ILE A 171 -23.67 -2.48 -4.88
N HIS A 172 -23.78 -1.74 -5.99
CA HIS A 172 -24.44 -2.24 -7.20
C HIS A 172 -23.75 -3.50 -7.75
N VAL A 173 -22.41 -3.51 -7.82
CA VAL A 173 -21.64 -4.67 -8.29
C VAL A 173 -21.82 -5.87 -7.35
N ILE A 174 -21.72 -5.66 -6.03
CA ILE A 174 -21.92 -6.70 -5.02
C ILE A 174 -23.33 -7.29 -5.12
N SER A 175 -24.36 -6.45 -5.16
CA SER A 175 -25.76 -6.89 -5.32
C SER A 175 -25.96 -7.69 -6.61
N LYS A 176 -25.34 -7.27 -7.72
CA LYS A 176 -25.42 -7.99 -9.00
C LYS A 176 -24.74 -9.36 -8.94
N ILE A 177 -23.60 -9.48 -8.26
CA ILE A 177 -22.91 -10.77 -8.05
C ILE A 177 -23.76 -11.69 -7.17
N HIS A 178 -24.33 -11.18 -6.08
CA HIS A 178 -25.23 -11.96 -5.22
C HIS A 178 -26.47 -12.45 -5.96
N LEU A 179 -27.11 -11.57 -6.75
CA LEU A 179 -28.27 -11.95 -7.56
C LEU A 179 -27.94 -13.06 -8.57
N LYS A 180 -26.80 -12.96 -9.26
CA LYS A 180 -26.34 -14.01 -10.19
C LYS A 180 -26.06 -15.33 -9.48
N ARG A 181 -25.39 -15.30 -8.32
CA ARG A 181 -25.12 -16.50 -7.52
C ARG A 181 -26.42 -17.15 -7.02
N PHE A 182 -27.41 -16.33 -6.64
CA PHE A 182 -28.72 -16.81 -6.22
C PHE A 182 -29.50 -17.45 -7.38
N GLN A 183 -29.54 -16.81 -8.55
CA GLN A 183 -30.17 -17.36 -9.76
C GLN A 183 -29.52 -18.68 -10.20
N ALA A 184 -28.19 -18.78 -10.14
CA ALA A 184 -27.47 -20.01 -10.46
C ALA A 184 -27.85 -21.16 -9.51
N ARG A 185 -28.00 -20.88 -8.21
CA ARG A 185 -28.46 -21.87 -7.23
C ARG A 185 -29.89 -22.35 -7.48
N ILE A 186 -30.81 -21.44 -7.86
CA ILE A 186 -32.18 -21.83 -8.22
C ILE A 186 -32.18 -22.74 -9.46
N ALA A 187 -31.40 -22.39 -10.49
CA ALA A 187 -31.32 -23.20 -11.70
C ALA A 187 -30.82 -24.63 -11.43
N THR A 188 -29.81 -24.78 -10.55
CA THR A 188 -29.32 -26.11 -10.15
C THR A 188 -30.36 -26.91 -9.37
N VAL A 189 -31.17 -26.28 -8.52
CA VAL A 189 -32.24 -26.98 -7.78
C VAL A 189 -33.34 -27.47 -8.72
N ASN A 190 -33.74 -26.64 -9.69
CA ASN A 190 -34.77 -27.00 -10.67
C ASN A 190 -34.36 -28.15 -11.61
N GLN A 191 -33.07 -28.39 -11.82
CA GLN A 191 -32.58 -29.54 -12.60
C GLN A 191 -32.63 -30.87 -11.84
N VAL A 192 -32.59 -30.82 -10.50
CA VAL A 192 -32.56 -32.01 -9.64
C VAL A 192 -33.96 -32.52 -9.30
N ILE A 193 -34.99 -31.69 -9.44
CA ILE A 193 -36.39 -32.07 -9.24
C ILE A 193 -37.02 -32.30 -10.62
N PRO A 194 -36.93 -33.52 -11.21
CA PRO A 194 -37.67 -33.82 -12.43
C PRO A 194 -39.16 -33.67 -12.16
N HIS A 195 -39.87 -33.01 -13.08
CA HIS A 195 -41.32 -32.88 -13.04
C HIS A 195 -41.96 -34.27 -12.90
N ILE A 196 -42.50 -34.55 -11.72
CA ILE A 196 -43.42 -35.66 -11.43
C ILE A 196 -44.84 -35.16 -11.73
#